data_AF-A0A4Y6UKG1-F1
#
_entry.id   AF-A0A4Y6UKG1-F1
#
_cell.length_a   1.000
_cell.length_b   1.000
_cell.length_c   1.000
_cell.angle_alpha   90.00
_cell.angle_beta   90.00
_cell.angle_gamma   90.00
#
_symmetry.space_group_name_H-M   'P 1'
#
loop_
_entity.id
_entity.type
_entity.pdbx_description
1 polymer ?
#
loop_
_entity_poly.entity_id
_entity_poly.type
_entity_poly.pdbx_seq_one_letter_code
_entity_poly.pdbx_strand_id
1 'polypeptide(L)'
;MSDTTSDTFEGLIFLGIFGIAYETIYAQNLAHTQLKKKADSEPCIECGDIPCFPGGPTPQDRAETQAELNKQEEFINSMSPQEMRKRILEADGRKKQTGSYRPEGDAADRALTRKGYYQQEVDTLRLEKIKRGIPEEQAEEEAKAETDKKIQRLDAAHIIDSIIGGNKEDACFMSMGPRGANRRVGSAWARKGRRQALFNAVKNAIKTGKHRMDIHLEVCEENMGTDPCVDLPDPDIVPDNNSSTSLDK
;
A
#
# COMPACT_ATOMS: atom_id res chain seq x y z
N MET A 1 -22.97 -59.81 -59.51
CA MET A 1 -22.08 -58.63 -59.66
C MET A 1 -22.84 -57.49 -59.00
N SER A 2 -22.63 -57.29 -57.69
CA SER A 2 -21.71 -56.28 -57.11
C SER A 2 -22.22 -54.86 -57.36
N ASP A 3 -22.35 -53.94 -56.42
CA ASP A 3 -21.99 -53.89 -55.01
C ASP A 3 -22.72 -52.69 -54.37
N THR A 4 -22.77 -52.68 -53.04
CA THR A 4 -23.29 -51.61 -52.15
C THR A 4 -22.44 -50.33 -52.13
N THR A 5 -23.04 -49.18 -51.75
CA THR A 5 -22.53 -48.13 -50.80
C THR A 5 -23.48 -46.91 -50.82
N SER A 6 -24.14 -46.54 -49.72
CA SER A 6 -23.68 -45.67 -48.61
C SER A 6 -23.32 -44.26 -49.06
N ASP A 7 -24.09 -43.25 -48.61
CA ASP A 7 -23.52 -42.16 -47.80
C ASP A 7 -24.61 -41.18 -47.30
N THR A 8 -24.83 -41.26 -45.99
CA THR A 8 -25.36 -40.18 -45.14
C THR A 8 -24.37 -40.04 -44.00
N PHE A 9 -23.61 -38.94 -43.92
CA PHE A 9 -23.10 -38.39 -42.65
C PHE A 9 -22.36 -37.06 -42.89
N GLU A 10 -23.08 -35.94 -42.79
CA GLU A 10 -22.45 -34.66 -42.42
C GLU A 10 -23.35 -33.95 -41.42
N GLY A 11 -22.94 -33.99 -40.16
CA GLY A 11 -23.59 -33.27 -39.09
C GLY A 11 -22.98 -33.66 -37.76
N LEU A 12 -21.86 -33.03 -37.39
CA LEU A 12 -21.40 -32.88 -36.00
C LEU A 12 -20.04 -32.15 -35.92
N ILE A 13 -20.03 -30.83 -36.20
CA ILE A 13 -18.98 -29.93 -35.70
C ILE A 13 -19.63 -28.58 -35.34
N PHE A 14 -20.43 -28.53 -34.27
CA PHE A 14 -20.91 -27.24 -33.74
C PHE A 14 -21.18 -27.20 -32.22
N LEU A 15 -20.67 -28.17 -31.43
CA LEU A 15 -20.91 -28.22 -29.98
C LEU A 15 -19.66 -28.03 -29.08
N GLY A 16 -18.48 -27.78 -29.66
CA GLY A 16 -17.22 -27.70 -28.88
C GLY A 16 -16.86 -26.33 -28.31
N ILE A 17 -17.34 -25.23 -28.88
CA ILE A 17 -16.81 -23.88 -28.58
C ILE A 17 -17.60 -23.16 -27.46
N PHE A 18 -18.90 -23.46 -27.30
CA PHE A 18 -19.71 -22.81 -26.27
C PHE A 18 -19.47 -23.32 -24.84
N GLY A 19 -18.97 -24.54 -24.66
CA GLY A 19 -18.69 -25.11 -23.33
C GLY A 19 -17.52 -24.41 -22.61
N ILE A 20 -16.45 -24.08 -23.34
CA ILE A 20 -15.22 -23.53 -22.76
C ILE A 20 -15.42 -22.09 -22.25
N ALA A 21 -16.20 -21.28 -22.96
CA ALA A 21 -16.48 -19.91 -22.54
C ALA A 21 -17.36 -19.84 -21.28
N TYR A 22 -18.31 -20.77 -21.14
CA TYR A 22 -19.24 -20.79 -20.01
C TYR A 22 -18.54 -21.18 -18.70
N GLU A 23 -17.67 -22.18 -18.72
CA GLU A 23 -16.91 -22.59 -17.54
C GLU A 23 -15.93 -21.51 -17.06
N THR A 24 -15.32 -20.77 -17.99
CA THR A 24 -14.35 -19.71 -17.64
C THR A 24 -15.03 -18.51 -16.97
N ILE A 25 -16.21 -18.09 -17.46
CA ILE A 25 -17.00 -17.01 -16.87
C ILE A 25 -17.56 -17.44 -15.50
N TYR A 26 -17.96 -18.70 -15.35
CA TYR A 26 -18.45 -19.23 -14.09
C TYR A 26 -17.34 -19.30 -13.03
N ALA A 27 -16.13 -19.73 -13.41
CA ALA A 27 -14.96 -19.75 -12.53
C ALA A 27 -14.53 -18.35 -12.08
N GLN A 28 -14.53 -17.36 -12.98
CA GLN A 28 -14.24 -15.96 -12.65
C GLN A 28 -15.29 -15.36 -11.71
N ASN A 29 -16.57 -15.63 -11.96
CA ASN A 29 -17.65 -15.17 -11.08
C ASN A 29 -17.61 -15.84 -9.71
N LEU A 30 -17.25 -17.13 -9.62
CA LEU A 30 -17.05 -17.81 -8.34
C LEU A 30 -15.87 -17.24 -7.57
N ALA A 31 -14.73 -17.00 -8.24
CA ALA A 31 -13.58 -16.36 -7.61
C ALA A 31 -13.95 -14.97 -7.08
N HIS A 32 -14.66 -14.17 -7.87
CA HIS A 32 -15.12 -12.84 -7.47
C HIS A 32 -16.14 -12.89 -6.31
N THR A 33 -17.03 -13.88 -6.30
CA THR A 33 -18.03 -14.06 -5.23
C THR A 33 -17.37 -14.56 -3.94
N GLN A 34 -16.37 -15.43 -4.02
CA GLN A 34 -15.58 -15.89 -2.87
C GLN A 34 -14.73 -14.75 -2.28
N LEU A 35 -14.17 -13.88 -3.13
CA LEU A 35 -13.46 -12.67 -2.68
C LEU A 35 -14.42 -11.70 -1.97
N LYS A 36 -15.61 -11.47 -2.52
CA LYS A 36 -16.64 -10.64 -1.86
C LYS A 36 -17.10 -11.21 -0.51
N LYS A 37 -17.32 -12.53 -0.42
CA LYS A 37 -17.69 -13.17 0.86
C LYS A 37 -16.58 -13.10 1.91
N LYS A 38 -15.31 -13.07 1.48
CA LYS A 38 -14.16 -12.86 2.38
C LYS A 38 -14.08 -11.41 2.88
N ALA A 39 -14.47 -10.44 2.05
CA ALA A 39 -14.54 -9.02 2.43
C ALA A 39 -15.62 -8.74 3.50
N ASP A 40 -16.73 -9.49 3.50
CA ASP A 40 -17.82 -9.35 4.49
C ASP A 40 -17.57 -10.07 5.83
N SER A 41 -16.50 -10.87 5.94
CA SER A 41 -16.13 -11.59 7.16
C SER A 41 -15.04 -10.87 7.96
N GLU A 42 -15.14 -10.83 9.29
CA GLU A 42 -14.06 -10.32 10.13
C GLU A 42 -12.72 -11.01 9.77
N PRO A 43 -11.63 -10.25 9.57
CA PRO A 43 -10.35 -10.82 9.17
C PRO A 43 -9.83 -11.77 10.25
N CYS A 44 -9.57 -13.00 9.86
CA CYS A 44 -9.03 -14.02 10.74
C CYS A 44 -7.51 -13.82 10.92
N ILE A 45 -7.14 -13.03 11.95
CA ILE A 45 -5.76 -12.71 12.32
C ILE A 45 -4.90 -13.98 12.49
N GLU A 46 -5.48 -15.02 13.09
CA GLU A 46 -4.79 -16.29 13.36
C GLU A 46 -4.48 -17.09 12.09
N CYS A 47 -5.30 -16.98 11.05
CA CYS A 47 -5.01 -17.58 9.74
C CYS A 47 -4.20 -16.67 8.82
N GLY A 48 -3.93 -15.43 9.24
CA GLY A 48 -3.06 -14.48 8.54
C GLY A 48 -3.79 -13.52 7.61
N ASP A 49 -5.12 -13.39 7.75
CA ASP A 49 -5.87 -12.36 7.04
C ASP A 49 -5.56 -11.00 7.66
N ILE A 50 -4.98 -10.09 6.88
CA ILE A 50 -4.56 -8.77 7.34
C ILE A 50 -5.76 -7.82 7.29
N PRO A 51 -6.17 -7.20 8.41
CA PRO A 51 -7.24 -6.21 8.41
C PRO A 51 -6.96 -5.04 7.48
N CYS A 52 -8.01 -4.55 6.82
CA CYS A 52 -7.99 -3.35 5.99
C CYS A 52 -7.39 -2.13 6.72
N PHE A 53 -6.88 -1.16 5.98
CA PHE A 53 -6.18 0.04 6.46
C PHE A 53 -7.07 1.29 6.39
N PRO A 54 -6.85 2.29 7.28
CA PRO A 54 -7.59 3.54 7.19
C PRO A 54 -7.16 4.33 5.95
N GLY A 55 -8.12 4.69 5.10
CA GLY A 55 -7.84 5.40 3.83
C GLY A 55 -7.75 6.91 3.93
N GLY A 56 -8.19 7.52 5.02
CA GLY A 56 -8.33 8.98 5.13
C GLY A 56 -9.72 9.49 4.70
N PRO A 57 -9.97 10.80 4.83
CA PRO A 57 -11.32 11.36 4.76
C PRO A 57 -11.85 11.61 3.34
N THR A 58 -10.98 11.64 2.33
CA THR A 58 -11.40 11.93 0.94
C THR A 58 -11.18 10.74 0.01
N PRO A 59 -11.92 10.64 -1.11
CA PRO A 59 -11.66 9.62 -2.13
C PRO A 59 -10.22 9.66 -2.66
N GLN A 60 -9.62 10.85 -2.76
CA GLN A 60 -8.22 11.00 -3.14
C GLN A 60 -7.28 10.44 -2.08
N ASP A 61 -7.48 10.77 -0.80
CA ASP A 61 -6.68 10.20 0.29
C ASP A 61 -6.72 8.68 0.30
N ARG A 62 -7.92 8.11 0.06
CA ARG A 62 -8.14 6.66 0.00
C ARG A 62 -7.40 6.05 -1.18
N ALA A 63 -7.48 6.67 -2.36
CA ALA A 63 -6.75 6.21 -3.55
C ALA A 63 -5.22 6.28 -3.36
N GLU A 64 -4.70 7.36 -2.78
CA GLU A 64 -3.28 7.49 -2.44
C GLU A 64 -2.84 6.46 -1.42
N THR A 65 -3.68 6.19 -0.41
CA THR A 65 -3.42 5.15 0.59
C THR A 65 -3.43 3.76 -0.04
N GLN A 66 -4.39 3.45 -0.91
CA GLN A 66 -4.43 2.16 -1.62
C GLN A 66 -3.21 1.99 -2.54
N ALA A 67 -2.79 3.05 -3.25
CA ALA A 67 -1.59 3.00 -4.07
C ALA A 67 -0.33 2.70 -3.26
N GLU A 68 -0.25 3.23 -2.03
CA GLU A 68 0.85 2.91 -1.11
C GLU A 68 0.79 1.45 -0.63
N LEU A 69 -0.41 0.96 -0.26
CA LEU A 69 -0.60 -0.45 0.11
C LEU A 69 -0.22 -1.42 -1.01
N ASN A 70 -0.61 -1.12 -2.26
CA ASN A 70 -0.27 -1.94 -3.42
C ASN A 70 1.25 -2.08 -3.60
N LYS A 71 2.01 -1.00 -3.38
CA LYS A 71 3.49 -1.05 -3.47
C LYS A 71 4.08 -1.94 -2.39
N GLN A 72 3.59 -1.83 -1.14
CA GLN A 72 4.05 -2.69 -0.05
C GLN A 72 3.66 -4.15 -0.29
N GLU A 73 2.44 -4.40 -0.76
CA GLU A 73 1.94 -5.73 -1.11
C GLU A 73 2.80 -6.36 -2.21
N GLU A 74 3.02 -5.65 -3.32
CA GLU A 74 3.85 -6.12 -4.42
C GLU A 74 5.26 -6.48 -3.94
N PHE A 75 5.87 -5.60 -3.15
CA PHE A 75 7.19 -5.87 -2.59
C PHE A 75 7.18 -7.07 -1.63
N ILE A 76 6.17 -7.19 -0.75
CA ILE A 76 6.06 -8.34 0.18
C ILE A 76 5.87 -9.64 -0.60
N ASN A 77 4.92 -9.67 -1.54
CA ASN A 77 4.65 -10.80 -2.43
C ASN A 77 5.82 -11.10 -3.37
N SER A 78 6.78 -10.18 -3.48
CA SER A 78 8.01 -10.42 -4.21
C SER A 78 8.99 -11.35 -3.49
N MET A 79 8.89 -11.44 -2.17
CA MET A 79 9.83 -12.14 -1.28
C MET A 79 9.39 -13.58 -0.97
N SER A 80 10.36 -14.40 -0.57
CA SER A 80 10.07 -15.71 0.02
C SER A 80 9.52 -15.59 1.46
N PRO A 81 8.73 -16.56 1.95
CA PRO A 81 8.28 -16.53 3.34
C PRO A 81 9.41 -16.55 4.37
N GLN A 82 10.53 -17.23 4.08
CA GLN A 82 11.70 -17.27 4.95
C GLN A 82 12.38 -15.90 5.04
N GLU A 83 12.48 -15.18 3.92
CA GLU A 83 13.02 -13.82 3.87
C GLU A 83 12.12 -12.86 4.65
N MET A 84 10.81 -12.90 4.42
CA MET A 84 9.86 -12.04 5.15
C MET A 84 9.91 -12.32 6.66
N ARG A 85 9.99 -13.60 7.07
CA ARG A 85 10.18 -13.97 8.48
C ARG A 85 11.45 -13.35 9.06
N LYS A 86 12.57 -13.45 8.35
CA LYS A 86 13.85 -12.88 8.78
C LYS A 86 13.72 -11.37 8.98
N ARG A 87 13.13 -10.64 8.02
CA ARG A 87 12.92 -9.19 8.10
C ARG A 87 12.07 -8.77 9.31
N ILE A 88 10.98 -9.49 9.59
CA ILE A 88 10.14 -9.23 10.78
C ILE A 88 10.95 -9.42 12.08
N LEU A 89 11.74 -10.51 12.16
CA LEU A 89 12.57 -10.80 13.33
C LEU A 89 13.69 -9.78 13.52
N GLU A 90 14.31 -9.30 12.44
CA GLU A 90 15.30 -8.23 12.48
C GLU A 90 14.68 -6.92 12.95
N ALA A 91 13.47 -6.58 12.50
CA ALA A 91 12.73 -5.43 12.98
C ALA A 91 12.43 -5.51 14.49
N ASP A 92 12.04 -6.70 14.99
CA ASP A 92 11.87 -6.92 16.44
C ASP A 92 13.18 -6.81 17.20
N GLY A 93 14.27 -7.34 16.64
CA GLY A 93 15.62 -7.21 17.20
C GLY A 93 16.02 -5.75 17.35
N ARG A 94 15.84 -4.95 16.28
CA ARG A 94 16.10 -3.50 16.31
C ARG A 94 15.23 -2.80 17.35
N LYS A 95 13.93 -3.07 17.39
CA LYS A 95 13.02 -2.47 18.38
C LYS A 95 13.47 -2.74 19.82
N LYS A 96 13.93 -3.97 20.11
CA LYS A 96 14.45 -4.34 21.44
C LYS A 96 15.78 -3.67 21.77
N GLN A 97 16.66 -3.51 20.79
CA GLN A 97 18.01 -2.95 20.99
C GLN A 97 18.04 -1.42 21.05
N THR A 98 17.25 -0.75 20.21
CA THR A 98 17.32 0.71 20.01
C THR A 98 16.05 1.44 20.48
N GLY A 99 15.00 0.71 20.85
CA GLY A 99 13.68 1.29 21.09
C GLY A 99 12.93 1.70 19.82
N SER A 100 13.48 1.45 18.63
CA SER A 100 12.91 1.85 17.33
C SER A 100 12.93 0.73 16.30
N TYR A 101 11.92 0.68 15.42
CA TYR A 101 11.91 -0.22 14.27
C TYR A 101 12.79 0.26 13.11
N ARG A 102 13.14 1.55 13.11
CA ARG A 102 13.92 2.19 12.03
C ARG A 102 15.33 1.60 11.95
N PRO A 103 15.83 1.32 10.73
CA PRO A 103 17.22 0.92 10.56
C PRO A 103 18.19 2.06 10.92
N GLU A 104 19.44 1.71 11.21
CA GLU A 104 20.52 2.68 11.34
C GLU A 104 20.72 3.42 10.00
N GLY A 105 21.03 4.72 10.04
CA GLY A 105 21.22 5.53 8.82
C GLY A 105 19.93 6.04 8.17
N ASP A 106 18.76 5.53 8.58
CA ASP A 106 17.44 5.87 8.02
C ASP A 106 17.15 7.37 7.87
N ALA A 107 17.58 8.18 8.84
CA ALA A 107 17.41 9.63 8.76
C ALA A 107 18.27 10.27 7.65
N ALA A 108 19.51 9.79 7.47
CA ALA A 108 20.41 10.25 6.42
C ALA A 108 19.91 9.80 5.03
N ASP A 109 19.44 8.56 4.92
CA ASP A 109 18.88 8.03 3.66
C ASP A 109 17.65 8.85 3.22
N ARG A 110 16.72 9.12 4.14
CA ARG A 110 15.59 10.02 3.85
C ARG A 110 16.02 11.41 3.40
N ALA A 111 17.04 11.98 4.03
CA ALA A 111 17.55 13.29 3.65
C ALA A 111 18.18 13.27 2.25
N LEU A 112 18.91 12.20 1.92
CA LEU A 112 19.51 12.00 0.60
C LEU A 112 18.45 11.83 -0.49
N THR A 113 17.44 10.97 -0.26
CA THR A 113 16.31 10.78 -1.19
C THR A 113 15.56 12.08 -1.41
N ARG A 114 15.28 12.82 -0.34
CA ARG A 114 14.60 14.13 -0.43
C ARG A 114 15.41 15.14 -1.24
N LYS A 115 16.74 15.19 -1.03
CA LYS A 115 17.65 16.07 -1.79
C LYS A 115 17.72 15.68 -3.27
N GLY A 116 17.84 14.39 -3.57
CA GLY A 116 17.87 13.89 -4.95
C GLY A 116 16.58 14.21 -5.71
N TYR A 117 15.42 13.95 -5.09
CA TYR A 117 14.12 14.34 -5.64
C TYR A 117 14.02 15.85 -5.90
N TYR A 118 14.43 16.67 -4.94
CA TYR A 118 14.41 18.12 -5.09
C TYR A 118 15.20 18.59 -6.33
N GLN A 119 16.43 18.09 -6.48
CA GLN A 119 17.29 18.44 -7.62
C GLN A 119 16.65 18.03 -8.95
N GLN A 120 16.17 16.78 -9.03
CA GLN A 120 15.54 16.25 -10.24
C GLN A 120 14.27 17.03 -10.61
N GLU A 121 13.39 17.30 -9.64
CA GLU A 121 12.12 17.99 -9.88
C GLU A 121 12.35 19.45 -10.32
N VAL A 122 13.29 20.16 -9.68
CA VAL A 122 13.68 21.52 -10.10
C VAL A 122 14.19 21.50 -11.55
N ASP A 123 15.07 20.58 -11.90
CA ASP A 123 15.60 20.48 -13.26
C ASP A 123 14.51 20.16 -14.29
N THR A 124 13.61 19.23 -13.98
CA THR A 124 12.47 18.90 -14.84
C THR A 124 11.58 20.12 -15.07
N LEU A 125 11.13 20.79 -14.00
CA LEU A 125 10.25 21.95 -14.09
C LEU A 125 10.91 23.13 -14.78
N ARG A 126 12.20 23.38 -14.52
CA ARG A 126 12.99 24.42 -15.19
C ARG A 126 13.03 24.19 -16.70
N LEU A 127 13.35 22.97 -17.13
CA LEU A 127 13.40 22.60 -18.55
C LEU A 127 12.03 22.71 -19.22
N GLU A 128 10.94 22.33 -18.53
CA GLU A 128 9.58 22.50 -19.05
C GLU A 128 9.20 23.98 -19.23
N LYS A 129 9.59 24.84 -18.30
CA LYS A 129 9.33 26.28 -18.35
C LYS A 129 10.11 26.97 -19.48
N ILE A 130 11.39 26.62 -19.65
CA ILE A 130 12.21 27.11 -20.78
C ILE A 130 11.59 26.72 -22.11
N LYS A 131 11.11 25.47 -22.25
CA LYS A 131 10.40 25.01 -23.46
C LYS A 131 9.12 25.81 -23.76
N ARG A 132 8.52 26.44 -22.75
CA ARG A 132 7.35 27.33 -22.89
C ARG A 132 7.72 28.79 -23.14
N GLY A 133 9.01 29.11 -23.28
CA GLY A 133 9.50 30.45 -23.57
C GLY A 133 9.78 31.31 -22.35
N ILE A 134 9.76 30.75 -21.14
CA ILE A 134 10.15 31.47 -19.92
C ILE A 134 11.68 31.63 -19.89
N PRO A 135 12.23 32.84 -19.62
CA PRO A 135 13.67 33.05 -19.48
C PRO A 135 14.29 32.15 -18.41
N GLU A 136 15.54 31.72 -18.61
CA GLU A 136 16.18 30.70 -17.77
C GLU A 136 16.20 31.04 -16.27
N GLU A 137 16.55 32.29 -15.91
CA GLU A 137 16.60 32.75 -14.52
C GLU A 137 15.21 32.68 -13.86
N GLN A 138 14.17 33.18 -14.55
CA GLN A 138 12.79 33.11 -14.07
C GLN A 138 12.28 31.66 -14.00
N ALA A 139 12.65 30.82 -14.98
CA ALA A 139 12.28 29.41 -14.99
C ALA A 139 12.87 28.66 -13.80
N GLU A 140 14.11 28.97 -13.42
CA GLU A 140 14.77 28.39 -12.24
C GLU A 140 14.10 28.82 -10.94
N GLU A 141 13.81 30.12 -10.78
CA GLU A 141 13.13 30.65 -9.59
C GLU A 141 11.74 30.02 -9.41
N GLU A 142 10.94 30.01 -10.47
CA GLU A 142 9.61 29.41 -10.45
C GLU A 142 9.65 27.90 -10.20
N ALA A 143 10.62 27.18 -10.76
CA ALA A 143 10.78 25.75 -10.54
C ALA A 143 11.14 25.43 -9.09
N LYS A 144 12.06 26.20 -8.47
CA LYS A 144 12.39 26.06 -7.04
C LYS A 144 11.16 26.31 -6.17
N ALA A 145 10.45 27.40 -6.40
CA ALA A 145 9.25 27.75 -5.63
C ALA A 145 8.12 26.72 -5.75
N GLU A 146 7.96 26.11 -6.93
CA GLU A 146 6.99 25.03 -7.14
C GLU A 146 7.44 23.73 -6.45
N THR A 147 8.71 23.36 -6.58
CA THR A 147 9.27 22.17 -5.90
C THR A 147 9.18 22.30 -4.39
N ASP A 148 9.43 23.48 -3.81
CA ASP A 148 9.28 23.74 -2.38
C ASP A 148 7.84 23.48 -1.89
N LYS A 149 6.83 23.86 -2.68
CA LYS A 149 5.43 23.58 -2.35
C LYS A 149 5.10 22.09 -2.48
N LYS A 150 5.63 21.42 -3.51
CA LYS A 150 5.43 19.98 -3.73
C LYS A 150 6.03 19.16 -2.59
N ILE A 151 7.28 19.43 -2.24
CA ILE A 151 8.04 18.62 -1.29
C ILE A 151 7.46 18.68 0.13
N GLN A 152 6.73 19.73 0.49
CA GLN A 152 6.00 19.84 1.77
C GLN A 152 4.92 18.77 1.94
N ARG A 153 4.37 18.25 0.82
CA ARG A 153 3.31 17.23 0.82
C ARG A 153 3.85 15.81 0.67
N LEU A 154 5.16 15.66 0.57
CA LEU A 154 5.82 14.39 0.32
C LEU A 154 6.76 14.00 1.47
N ASP A 155 6.79 12.72 1.79
CA ASP A 155 7.78 12.12 2.69
C ASP A 155 8.63 11.10 1.89
N ALA A 156 9.92 11.01 2.22
CA ALA A 156 10.78 9.92 1.74
C ALA A 156 10.46 8.67 2.57
N ALA A 157 9.97 7.63 1.89
CA ALA A 157 9.42 6.43 2.52
C ALA A 157 10.13 5.16 2.05
N HIS A 158 10.32 4.22 2.97
CA HIS A 158 10.73 2.86 2.63
C HIS A 158 9.64 2.17 1.83
N ILE A 159 10.03 1.29 0.91
CA ILE A 159 9.08 0.47 0.14
C ILE A 159 8.26 -0.47 1.02
N ILE A 160 8.80 -0.85 2.19
CA ILE A 160 8.04 -1.56 3.24
C ILE A 160 8.23 -0.81 4.55
N ASP A 161 7.18 -0.71 5.36
CA ASP A 161 7.30 -0.01 6.64
C ASP A 161 8.31 -0.71 7.58
N SER A 162 9.13 0.09 8.25
CA SER A 162 10.11 -0.40 9.22
C SER A 162 9.53 -1.33 10.30
N ILE A 163 8.26 -1.12 10.70
CA ILE A 163 7.53 -1.93 11.69
C ILE A 163 7.38 -3.38 11.22
N ILE A 164 7.17 -3.60 9.92
CA ILE A 164 6.97 -4.93 9.34
C ILE A 164 8.21 -5.54 8.71
N GLY A 165 9.35 -4.84 8.71
CA GLY A 165 10.61 -5.42 8.24
C GLY A 165 11.47 -4.54 7.34
N GLY A 166 11.10 -3.27 7.11
CA GLY A 166 11.93 -2.36 6.33
C GLY A 166 13.32 -2.23 6.94
N ASN A 167 14.36 -2.41 6.13
CA ASN A 167 15.75 -2.46 6.59
C ASN A 167 16.64 -1.49 5.78
N LYS A 168 17.94 -1.45 6.10
CA LYS A 168 18.86 -0.49 5.47
C LYS A 168 19.11 -0.82 4.00
N GLU A 169 19.00 -2.09 3.62
CA GLU A 169 19.17 -2.57 2.25
C GLU A 169 18.06 -2.03 1.33
N ASP A 170 16.91 -1.67 1.90
CA ASP A 170 15.79 -1.09 1.16
C ASP A 170 15.98 0.40 0.82
N ALA A 171 17.06 1.05 1.29
CA ALA A 171 17.31 2.48 1.06
C ALA A 171 17.35 2.83 -0.44
N CYS A 172 17.80 1.92 -1.31
CA CYS A 172 17.80 2.11 -2.76
C CYS A 172 16.40 2.10 -3.39
N PHE A 173 15.39 1.57 -2.70
CA PHE A 173 13.98 1.60 -3.10
C PHE A 173 13.21 2.75 -2.45
N MET A 174 13.86 3.53 -1.59
CA MET A 174 13.25 4.69 -0.96
C MET A 174 12.87 5.73 -2.00
N SER A 175 11.63 6.22 -1.93
CA SER A 175 11.13 7.23 -2.86
C SER A 175 10.29 8.28 -2.16
N MET A 176 10.08 9.41 -2.83
CA MET A 176 9.19 10.46 -2.35
C MET A 176 7.74 10.09 -2.70
N GLY A 177 6.89 10.01 -1.68
CA GLY A 177 5.47 9.68 -1.84
C GLY A 177 4.56 10.57 -1.00
N PRO A 178 3.22 10.51 -1.21
CA PRO A 178 2.26 11.32 -0.47
C PRO A 178 2.39 11.11 1.05
N ARG A 179 2.70 12.19 1.77
CA ARG A 179 2.95 12.18 3.21
C ARG A 179 1.78 11.61 4.02
N GLY A 180 0.56 11.97 3.62
CA GLY A 180 -0.67 11.52 4.29
C GLY A 180 -0.84 10.00 4.22
N ALA A 181 -0.76 9.45 3.01
CA ALA A 181 -0.85 8.02 2.76
C ALA A 181 0.24 7.23 3.49
N ASN A 182 1.51 7.62 3.31
CA ASN A 182 2.65 6.94 3.95
C ASN A 182 2.49 6.86 5.48
N ARG A 183 2.14 7.97 6.13
CA ARG A 183 1.96 8.00 7.59
C ARG A 183 0.75 7.19 8.06
N ARG A 184 -0.34 7.22 7.29
CA ARG A 184 -1.54 6.41 7.59
C ARG A 184 -1.21 4.92 7.54
N VAL A 185 -0.56 4.45 6.46
CA VAL A 185 -0.16 3.05 6.32
C VAL A 185 0.82 2.65 7.42
N GLY A 186 1.89 3.43 7.62
CA GLY A 186 2.92 3.12 8.61
C GLY A 186 2.39 3.02 10.03
N SER A 187 1.60 4.01 10.47
CA SER A 187 1.00 3.98 11.81
C SER A 187 -0.05 2.87 11.99
N ALA A 188 -0.72 2.47 10.92
CA ALA A 188 -1.73 1.42 10.96
C ALA A 188 -1.16 0.01 11.15
N TRP A 189 0.10 -0.24 10.78
CA TRP A 189 0.74 -1.56 10.98
C TRP A 189 0.79 -2.00 12.44
N ALA A 190 0.99 -1.07 13.37
CA ALA A 190 1.01 -1.34 14.81
C ALA A 190 -0.40 -1.51 15.43
N ARG A 191 -1.46 -1.32 14.65
CA ARG A 191 -2.85 -1.29 15.12
C ARG A 191 -3.66 -2.47 14.58
N LYS A 192 -4.76 -2.81 15.26
CA LYS A 192 -5.70 -3.88 14.90
C LYS A 192 -5.04 -5.23 14.57
N GLY A 193 -3.88 -5.53 15.17
CA GLY A 193 -3.19 -6.81 14.95
C GLY A 193 -2.61 -7.03 13.54
N ARG A 194 -2.55 -6.02 12.66
CA ARG A 194 -2.10 -6.18 11.26
C ARG A 194 -0.70 -6.79 11.13
N ARG A 195 0.25 -6.31 11.93
CA ARG A 195 1.60 -6.90 11.99
C ARG A 195 1.58 -8.38 12.42
N GLN A 196 0.72 -8.73 13.37
CA GLN A 196 0.59 -10.11 13.84
C GLN A 196 -0.06 -11.00 12.76
N ALA A 197 -1.08 -10.50 12.05
CA ALA A 197 -1.67 -11.18 10.91
C ALA A 197 -0.62 -11.45 9.83
N LEU A 198 0.22 -10.47 9.48
CA LEU A 198 1.33 -10.67 8.54
C LEU A 198 2.29 -11.76 9.02
N PHE A 199 2.68 -11.75 10.30
CA PHE A 199 3.54 -12.80 10.85
C PHE A 199 2.90 -14.19 10.81
N ASN A 200 1.58 -14.28 11.05
CA ASN A 200 0.82 -15.52 10.94
C ASN A 200 0.72 -15.99 9.47
N ALA A 201 0.50 -15.07 8.52
CA ALA A 201 0.52 -15.35 7.09
C ALA A 201 1.87 -15.93 6.66
N VAL A 202 2.97 -15.34 7.14
CA VAL A 202 4.33 -15.86 6.90
C VAL A 202 4.50 -17.28 7.46
N LYS A 203 4.07 -17.54 8.70
CA LYS A 203 4.14 -18.88 9.30
C LYS A 203 3.34 -19.90 8.50
N ASN A 204 2.15 -19.53 8.05
CA ASN A 204 1.28 -20.39 7.26
C ASN A 204 1.91 -20.68 5.89
N ALA A 205 2.43 -19.66 5.20
CA ALA A 205 3.12 -19.81 3.93
C ALA A 205 4.34 -20.75 4.02
N ILE A 206 5.14 -20.65 5.10
CA ILE A 206 6.25 -21.59 5.37
C ILE A 206 5.70 -23.01 5.58
N LYS A 207 4.68 -23.17 6.42
CA LYS A 207 4.09 -24.48 6.75
C LYS A 207 3.52 -25.17 5.52
N THR A 208 2.91 -24.41 4.60
CA THR A 208 2.33 -24.93 3.36
C THR A 208 3.33 -25.03 2.21
N GLY A 209 4.60 -24.65 2.42
CA GLY A 209 5.65 -24.73 1.41
C GLY A 209 5.51 -23.74 0.25
N LYS A 210 4.88 -22.57 0.47
CA LYS A 210 4.82 -21.52 -0.56
C LYS A 210 6.23 -20.98 -0.85
N HIS A 211 6.51 -20.71 -2.13
CA HIS A 211 7.78 -20.13 -2.57
C HIS A 211 7.83 -18.60 -2.45
N ARG A 212 6.66 -17.95 -2.45
CA ARG A 212 6.50 -16.49 -2.30
C ARG A 212 5.42 -16.19 -1.27
N MET A 213 5.47 -14.98 -0.72
CA MET A 213 4.33 -14.41 -0.01
C MET A 213 3.16 -14.17 -0.97
N ASP A 214 1.97 -14.18 -0.40
CA ASP A 214 0.70 -14.05 -1.11
C ASP A 214 -0.30 -13.47 -0.10
N ILE A 215 -0.16 -12.17 0.13
CA ILE A 215 -0.99 -11.36 1.02
C ILE A 215 -1.80 -10.36 0.20
N HIS A 216 -2.87 -9.85 0.81
CA HIS A 216 -3.71 -8.79 0.26
C HIS A 216 -3.79 -7.63 1.26
N LEU A 217 -3.59 -6.41 0.79
CA LEU A 217 -3.61 -5.17 1.57
C LEU A 217 -4.60 -4.18 0.93
N GLU A 218 -5.60 -3.77 1.70
CA GLU A 218 -6.66 -2.89 1.18
C GLU A 218 -7.04 -1.80 2.16
N VAL A 219 -7.60 -0.71 1.64
CA VAL A 219 -8.27 0.31 2.42
C VAL A 219 -9.65 -0.18 2.85
N CYS A 220 -10.03 0.08 4.10
CA CYS A 220 -11.35 -0.30 4.61
C CYS A 220 -12.46 0.35 3.80
N GLU A 221 -13.44 -0.44 3.33
CA GLU A 221 -14.65 0.10 2.71
C GLU A 221 -15.33 1.09 3.67
N GLU A 222 -15.93 2.15 3.11
CA GLU A 222 -16.77 3.03 3.90
C GLU A 222 -18.02 2.24 4.26
N ASN A 223 -18.20 1.92 5.54
CA ASN A 223 -19.49 1.40 6.00
C ASN A 223 -20.55 2.47 5.71
N MET A 224 -21.35 2.30 4.64
CA MET A 224 -22.71 2.84 4.60
C MET A 224 -23.54 2.09 5.66
N GLY A 225 -23.33 2.40 6.93
CA GLY A 225 -24.02 1.75 8.03
C GLY A 225 -23.09 1.44 9.21
N THR A 226 -22.99 2.41 10.11
CA THR A 226 -22.66 2.24 11.54
C THR A 226 -21.52 1.29 11.89
N ASP A 227 -20.28 1.81 11.90
CA ASP A 227 -19.26 1.33 12.82
C ASP A 227 -18.59 2.57 13.46
N PRO A 228 -18.49 2.65 14.80
CA PRO A 228 -18.10 3.87 15.50
C PRO A 228 -16.58 4.00 15.45
N CYS A 229 -16.05 4.44 14.32
CA CYS A 229 -14.84 5.25 14.31
C CYS A 229 -15.20 6.65 14.86
N VAL A 230 -15.68 6.71 16.11
CA VAL A 230 -15.79 7.97 16.84
C VAL A 230 -14.37 8.28 17.29
N ASP A 231 -13.94 9.48 16.92
CA ASP A 231 -12.74 10.16 17.41
C ASP A 231 -12.50 9.83 18.89
N LEU A 232 -11.45 9.06 19.17
CA LEU A 232 -10.81 9.17 20.47
C LEU A 232 -10.01 10.47 20.41
N PRO A 233 -10.38 11.51 21.18
CA PRO A 233 -9.58 12.72 21.24
C PRO A 233 -8.18 12.35 21.73
N ASP A 234 -7.19 13.01 21.13
CA ASP A 234 -5.79 12.94 21.50
C ASP A 234 -5.67 13.26 23.02
N PRO A 235 -5.17 12.34 23.87
CA PRO A 235 -5.10 12.58 25.31
C PRO A 235 -4.13 13.69 25.72
N ASP A 236 -3.40 14.29 24.77
CA ASP A 236 -2.39 15.31 25.01
C ASP A 236 -2.85 16.76 24.69
N ILE A 237 -4.13 16.99 24.37
CA ILE A 237 -4.68 18.36 24.30
C ILE A 237 -5.32 18.71 25.63
N VAL A 238 -4.53 19.27 26.54
CA VAL A 238 -5.04 19.98 27.72
C VAL A 238 -5.59 21.34 27.22
N PRO A 239 -6.91 21.61 27.34
CA PRO A 239 -7.42 22.94 27.02
C PRO A 239 -6.93 23.94 28.08
N ASP A 240 -6.27 25.00 27.58
CA ASP A 240 -5.78 26.13 28.35
C ASP A 240 -6.96 26.94 28.89
N ASN A 241 -7.41 26.61 30.09
CA ASN A 241 -8.45 27.33 30.80
C ASN A 241 -7.82 28.46 31.64
N ASN A 242 -7.44 29.55 31.00
CA ASN A 242 -7.29 30.83 31.68
C ASN A 242 -8.08 31.94 31.00
N SER A 243 -9.33 32.01 31.45
CA SER A 243 -10.17 33.19 31.51
C SER A 243 -9.43 34.41 32.07
N SER A 244 -9.48 35.54 31.37
CA SER A 244 -9.82 36.83 31.98
C SER A 244 -9.92 37.92 30.90
N THR A 245 -11.14 38.23 30.48
CA THR A 245 -11.49 39.57 30.02
C THR A 245 -12.43 40.18 31.03
N SER A 246 -11.86 41.07 31.85
CA SER A 246 -12.57 41.96 32.76
C SER A 246 -13.44 42.93 31.97
N LEU A 247 -14.73 42.95 32.28
CA LEU A 247 -15.69 43.97 31.86
C LEU A 247 -16.20 44.62 33.14
N ASP A 248 -15.68 45.82 33.45
CA ASP A 248 -16.27 46.75 34.42
C ASP A 248 -16.33 48.14 33.78
N LYS A 249 -17.56 48.60 33.52
CA LYS A 249 -18.04 49.98 33.55
C LYS A 249 -19.47 49.97 34.06
#